data_AF-A0A972WFU0-F1
#
_entry.id   AF-A0A972WFU0-F1
#
_cell.length_a   1.000
_cell.length_b   1.000
_cell.length_c   1.000
_cell.angle_alpha   90.00
_cell.angle_beta   90.00
_cell.angle_gamma   90.00
#
_symmetry.space_group_name_H-M   'P 1'
#
loop_
_entity.id
_entity.type
_entity.pdbx_description
1 polymer ?
#
loop_
_entity_poly.entity_id
_entity_poly.type
_entity_poly.pdbx_seq_one_letter_code
_entity_poly.pdbx_strand_id
1 'polypeptide(L)'
;GTWLALRRNGRIATVTNYCDAELPSAKLRSRGHLVTNFLNSTEKPLDYLNGVDGSAYAGFNLLVGDGESLAWLSNRGGGPQVLAPGVYGLSNALLDAPWHKVVRSKATLTRLIEEDNINETELMRLLDDRDKAPVSEIDSDRLPFETAHAISAPFIVLPDYGTRSSSVALYDASGVWRFRERRFDATGKAVGDSVFTTGDG
;
A
#
# COMPACT_ATOMS: atom_id res chain seq x y z
N GLY A 1 7.48 -14.62 1.56
CA GLY A 1 7.17 -13.30 2.15
C GLY A 1 5.74 -12.90 1.86
N THR A 2 5.29 -11.76 2.38
CA THR A 2 3.93 -11.21 2.17
C THR A 2 3.98 -9.73 1.79
N TRP A 3 2.88 -9.19 1.25
CA TRP A 3 2.77 -7.79 0.83
C TRP A 3 2.28 -6.87 1.94
N LEU A 4 1.31 -7.34 2.74
CA LEU A 4 0.73 -6.66 3.89
C LEU A 4 0.57 -7.68 5.01
N ALA A 5 0.89 -7.28 6.23
CA ALA A 5 0.58 -8.07 7.41
C ALA A 5 0.41 -7.20 8.65
N LEU A 6 -0.36 -7.72 9.60
CA LEU A 6 -0.77 -7.07 10.84
C LEU A 6 -0.54 -8.04 12.01
N ARG A 7 -0.25 -7.51 13.20
CA ARG A 7 -0.30 -8.26 14.46
C ARG A 7 -1.25 -7.57 15.45
N ARG A 8 -1.82 -8.39 16.33
CA ARG A 8 -2.75 -7.96 17.39
C ARG A 8 -2.15 -6.89 18.33
N ASN A 9 -0.83 -6.83 18.45
CA ASN A 9 -0.13 -5.83 19.27
C ASN A 9 0.09 -4.48 18.55
N GLY A 10 -0.71 -4.16 17.53
CA GLY A 10 -0.60 -2.90 16.78
C GLY A 10 0.47 -2.87 15.69
N ARG A 11 1.32 -3.90 15.55
CA ARG A 11 2.32 -3.90 14.47
C ARG A 11 1.69 -4.08 13.09
N ILE A 12 2.11 -3.26 12.14
CA ILE A 12 1.73 -3.32 10.73
C ILE A 12 2.97 -3.20 9.86
N ALA A 13 3.01 -3.93 8.75
CA ALA A 13 3.98 -3.71 7.70
C ALA A 13 3.38 -3.95 6.33
N THR A 14 3.74 -3.10 5.38
CA THR A 14 3.39 -3.26 3.96
C THR A 14 4.53 -2.85 3.06
N VAL A 15 4.63 -3.50 1.90
CA VAL A 15 5.63 -3.22 0.90
C VAL A 15 4.97 -2.98 -0.45
N THR A 16 5.41 -1.96 -1.19
CA THR A 16 5.02 -1.76 -2.59
C THR A 16 6.24 -1.88 -3.50
N ASN A 17 6.00 -2.17 -4.78
CA ASN A 17 7.03 -2.05 -5.79
C ASN A 17 7.44 -0.58 -5.94
N TYR A 18 8.62 -0.34 -6.49
CA TYR A 18 8.96 0.92 -7.15
C TYR A 18 9.03 0.68 -8.67
N CYS A 19 8.46 1.59 -9.46
CA CYS A 19 8.43 1.49 -10.92
C CYS A 19 9.79 1.91 -11.51
N ASP A 20 10.75 1.01 -11.43
CA ASP A 20 12.04 1.13 -12.13
C ASP A 20 11.88 0.81 -13.63
N ALA A 21 12.75 1.37 -14.47
CA ALA A 21 12.83 1.03 -15.89
C ALA A 21 13.53 -0.32 -16.13
N GLU A 22 14.33 -0.79 -15.17
CA GLU A 22 15.11 -2.02 -15.27
C GLU A 22 14.39 -3.19 -14.59
N LEU A 23 14.46 -4.37 -15.24
CA LEU A 23 13.91 -5.59 -14.67
C LEU A 23 14.78 -6.09 -13.50
N PRO A 24 14.18 -6.53 -12.39
CA PRO A 24 14.93 -7.10 -11.27
C PRO A 24 15.78 -8.31 -11.68
N SER A 25 17.03 -8.36 -11.22
CA SER A 25 17.87 -9.55 -11.39
C SER A 25 17.39 -10.70 -10.49
N ALA A 26 17.56 -11.95 -10.95
CA ALA A 26 17.16 -13.15 -10.21
C ALA A 26 17.96 -13.38 -8.89
N LYS A 27 19.02 -12.60 -8.63
CA LYS A 27 19.85 -12.71 -7.43
C LYS A 27 19.31 -11.90 -6.24
N LEU A 28 18.29 -11.07 -6.46
CA LEU A 28 17.74 -10.18 -5.42
C LEU A 28 16.82 -10.94 -4.46
N ARG A 29 16.81 -10.52 -3.19
CA ARG A 29 15.96 -11.12 -2.15
C ARG A 29 14.49 -10.74 -2.36
N SER A 30 13.59 -11.59 -1.86
CA SER A 30 12.16 -11.26 -1.83
C SER A 30 11.88 -10.12 -0.85
N ARG A 31 11.31 -9.03 -1.37
CA ARG A 31 10.85 -7.87 -0.59
C ARG A 31 9.83 -8.23 0.49
N GLY A 32 9.01 -9.27 0.25
CA GLY A 32 8.03 -9.73 1.23
C GLY A 32 8.65 -10.30 2.50
N HIS A 33 9.96 -10.57 2.55
CA HIS A 33 10.66 -10.90 3.80
C HIS A 33 10.85 -9.69 4.71
N LEU A 34 10.91 -8.46 4.15
CA LEU A 34 10.99 -7.23 4.96
C LEU A 34 9.73 -7.07 5.82
N VAL A 35 8.58 -7.47 5.31
CA VAL A 35 7.30 -7.43 6.04
C VAL A 35 7.30 -8.45 7.18
N THR A 36 7.63 -9.71 6.89
CA THR A 36 7.62 -10.77 7.91
C THR A 36 8.69 -10.57 8.98
N ASN A 37 9.87 -10.06 8.61
CA ASN A 37 10.96 -9.81 9.55
C ASN A 37 10.58 -8.72 10.55
N PHE A 38 9.98 -7.60 10.10
CA PHE A 38 9.52 -6.55 11.00
C PHE A 38 8.50 -7.06 12.02
N LEU A 39 7.51 -7.84 11.55
CA LEU A 39 6.47 -8.38 12.44
C LEU A 39 7.00 -9.42 13.43
N ASN A 40 8.14 -10.03 13.18
CA ASN A 40 8.80 -10.97 14.09
C ASN A 40 9.86 -10.30 14.98
N SER A 41 10.15 -9.02 14.73
CA SER A 41 11.07 -8.22 15.54
C SER A 41 10.34 -7.51 16.68
N THR A 42 11.13 -7.01 17.64
CA THR A 42 10.68 -6.08 18.68
C THR A 42 11.20 -4.65 18.44
N GLU A 43 11.90 -4.41 17.33
CA GLU A 43 12.50 -3.12 16.98
C GLU A 43 11.43 -2.05 16.77
N LYS A 44 11.77 -0.79 17.07
CA LYS A 44 10.95 0.36 16.72
C LYS A 44 10.97 0.56 15.19
N PRO A 45 9.90 1.12 14.60
CA PRO A 45 9.79 1.28 13.15
C PRO A 45 11.02 1.90 12.48
N LEU A 46 11.54 3.01 13.00
CA LEU A 46 12.69 3.69 12.41
C LEU A 46 13.98 2.87 12.52
N ASP A 47 14.22 2.24 13.67
CA ASP A 47 15.42 1.42 13.91
C ASP A 47 15.46 0.23 12.95
N TYR A 48 14.33 -0.45 12.79
CA TYR A 48 14.19 -1.55 11.83
C TYR A 48 14.52 -1.09 10.41
N LEU A 49 14.00 0.07 9.98
CA LEU A 49 14.26 0.59 8.64
C LEU A 49 15.72 1.01 8.44
N ASN A 50 16.39 1.53 9.46
CA ASN A 50 17.82 1.85 9.41
C ASN A 50 18.70 0.60 9.20
N GLY A 51 18.23 -0.57 9.67
CA GLY A 51 18.90 -1.86 9.47
C GLY A 51 18.69 -2.51 8.10
N VAL A 52 17.82 -1.94 7.24
CA VAL A 52 17.51 -2.55 5.93
C VAL A 52 18.62 -2.27 4.92
N ASP A 53 19.29 -3.33 4.46
CA ASP A 53 20.14 -3.27 3.27
C ASP A 53 19.28 -3.19 2.00
N GLY A 54 19.01 -1.96 1.54
CA GLY A 54 18.20 -1.69 0.35
C GLY A 54 18.82 -2.22 -0.96
N SER A 55 20.13 -2.48 -1.00
CA SER A 55 20.84 -2.95 -2.20
C SER A 55 20.55 -4.43 -2.51
N ALA A 56 20.13 -5.20 -1.50
CA ALA A 56 19.79 -6.61 -1.64
C ALA A 56 18.42 -6.86 -2.30
N TYR A 57 17.68 -5.81 -2.66
CA TYR A 57 16.29 -5.89 -3.16
C TYR A 57 16.07 -5.07 -4.42
N ALA A 58 15.10 -5.50 -5.24
CA ALA A 58 14.54 -4.69 -6.31
C ALA A 58 13.88 -3.42 -5.76
N GLY A 59 13.64 -2.39 -6.60
CA GLY A 59 13.00 -1.14 -6.18
C GLY A 59 11.73 -1.37 -5.34
N PHE A 60 11.66 -0.71 -4.17
CA PHE A 60 10.54 -0.88 -3.24
C PHE A 60 10.27 0.37 -2.40
N ASN A 61 9.06 0.37 -1.82
CA ASN A 61 8.72 1.17 -0.66
C ASN A 61 8.31 0.24 0.48
N LEU A 62 8.71 0.54 1.70
CA LEU A 62 8.39 -0.21 2.90
C LEU A 62 7.81 0.75 3.93
N LEU A 63 6.63 0.42 4.43
CA LEU A 63 5.94 1.13 5.49
C LEU A 63 5.80 0.18 6.68
N VAL A 64 6.25 0.59 7.86
CA VAL A 64 6.20 -0.20 9.09
C VAL A 64 5.69 0.65 10.24
N GLY A 65 4.90 0.06 11.13
CA GLY A 65 4.36 0.76 12.29
C GLY A 65 4.16 -0.18 13.47
N ASP A 66 4.16 0.38 14.67
CA ASP A 66 4.06 -0.36 15.94
C ASP A 66 2.84 0.02 16.80
N GLY A 67 1.89 0.77 16.21
CA GLY A 67 0.72 1.31 16.91
C GLY A 67 0.95 2.67 17.56
N GLU A 68 2.21 3.07 17.76
CA GLU A 68 2.59 4.39 18.29
C GLU A 68 3.18 5.30 17.20
N SER A 69 3.99 4.70 16.32
CA SER A 69 4.71 5.40 15.27
C SER A 69 4.59 4.66 13.94
N LEU A 70 4.69 5.41 12.85
CA LEU A 70 4.70 4.90 11.49
C LEU A 70 5.95 5.44 10.80
N ALA A 71 6.69 4.58 10.12
CA ALA A 71 7.90 4.96 9.41
C ALA A 71 7.91 4.38 8.00
N TRP A 72 8.53 5.12 7.08
CA TRP A 72 8.62 4.78 5.67
C TRP A 72 10.06 4.81 5.18
N LEU A 73 10.40 3.90 4.28
CA LEU A 73 11.65 3.85 3.54
C LEU A 73 11.36 3.47 2.08
N SER A 74 12.08 4.09 1.15
CA SER A 74 12.31 3.54 -0.18
C SER A 74 13.80 3.35 -0.43
N ASN A 75 14.19 2.24 -1.04
CA ASN A 75 15.57 2.05 -1.53
C ASN A 75 15.87 2.86 -2.82
N ARG A 76 14.95 3.75 -3.21
CA ARG A 76 15.12 4.80 -4.24
C ARG A 76 14.95 6.21 -3.66
N GLY A 77 14.74 6.33 -2.36
CA GLY A 77 14.55 7.59 -1.65
C GLY A 77 15.78 8.02 -0.84
N GLY A 78 15.61 9.09 -0.06
CA GLY A 78 16.67 9.70 0.77
C GLY A 78 16.95 9.00 2.12
N GLY A 79 16.40 7.80 2.34
CA GLY A 79 16.54 7.04 3.59
C GLY A 79 15.25 6.95 4.42
N PRO A 80 15.31 6.26 5.57
CA PRO A 80 14.16 6.07 6.47
C PRO A 80 13.68 7.39 7.08
N GLN A 81 12.36 7.52 7.27
CA GLN A 81 11.76 8.65 7.99
C GLN A 81 10.54 8.23 8.78
N VAL A 82 10.30 8.91 9.91
CA VAL A 82 9.06 8.81 10.68
C VAL A 82 8.01 9.71 10.04
N LEU A 83 6.79 9.20 9.91
CA LEU A 83 5.65 9.94 9.37
C LEU A 83 4.88 10.59 10.52
N ALA A 84 4.73 11.92 10.44
CA ALA A 84 3.84 12.66 11.34
C ALA A 84 2.36 12.35 11.04
N PRO A 85 1.42 12.61 11.97
CA PRO A 85 0.00 12.46 11.70
C PRO A 85 -0.43 13.20 10.42
N GLY A 86 -1.15 12.50 9.54
CA GLY A 86 -1.58 13.06 8.25
C GLY A 86 -2.07 11.99 7.26
N VAL A 87 -2.43 12.45 6.06
CA VAL A 87 -2.87 11.60 4.95
C VAL A 87 -1.73 11.44 3.95
N TYR A 88 -1.36 10.19 3.69
CA TYR A 88 -0.27 9.84 2.76
C TYR A 88 -0.78 8.90 1.66
N GLY A 89 -0.16 8.99 0.49
CA GLY A 89 -0.42 8.13 -0.64
C GLY A 89 0.85 7.41 -1.07
N LEU A 90 0.79 6.10 -1.15
CA LEU A 90 1.90 5.26 -1.58
C LEU A 90 1.47 4.35 -2.72
N SER A 91 2.16 4.43 -3.84
CA SER A 91 1.97 3.54 -4.98
C SER A 91 3.33 3.00 -5.45
N ASN A 92 3.56 2.94 -6.77
CA ASN A 92 4.78 2.41 -7.37
C ASN A 92 5.85 3.49 -7.58
N ALA A 93 5.88 4.51 -6.72
CA ALA A 93 6.81 5.63 -6.78
C ALA A 93 7.14 6.04 -5.33
N LEU A 94 7.88 7.15 -5.16
CA LEU A 94 8.12 7.72 -3.82
C LEU A 94 6.79 8.11 -3.15
N LEU A 95 6.84 8.24 -1.81
CA LEU A 95 5.72 8.69 -1.00
C LEU A 95 5.16 10.02 -1.55
N ASP A 96 3.84 10.09 -1.68
CA ASP A 96 3.10 11.26 -2.18
C ASP A 96 3.47 11.72 -3.59
N ALA A 97 4.11 10.85 -4.40
CA ALA A 97 4.26 11.11 -5.83
C ALA A 97 2.88 11.43 -6.45
N PRO A 98 2.77 12.49 -7.29
CA PRO A 98 1.50 13.09 -7.68
C PRO A 98 0.79 12.32 -8.81
N TRP A 99 0.67 11.00 -8.66
CA TRP A 99 -0.08 10.17 -9.59
C TRP A 99 -1.57 10.45 -9.44
N HIS A 100 -2.31 10.40 -10.55
CA HIS A 100 -3.74 10.71 -10.57
C HIS A 100 -4.53 10.00 -9.47
N LYS A 101 -4.42 8.66 -9.37
CA LYS A 101 -5.02 7.89 -8.28
C LYS A 101 -4.58 8.33 -6.89
N VAL A 102 -3.31 8.69 -6.70
CA VAL A 102 -2.80 9.08 -5.39
C VAL A 102 -3.45 10.38 -4.95
N VAL A 103 -3.42 11.40 -5.80
CA VAL A 103 -4.04 12.70 -5.53
C VAL A 103 -5.53 12.54 -5.25
N ARG A 104 -6.23 11.81 -6.12
CA ARG A 104 -7.66 11.59 -6.01
C ARG A 104 -8.05 10.76 -4.78
N SER A 105 -7.39 9.64 -4.52
CA SER A 105 -7.67 8.80 -3.34
C SER A 105 -7.35 9.55 -2.03
N LYS A 106 -6.29 10.36 -1.98
CA LYS A 106 -6.00 11.20 -0.82
C LYS A 106 -7.09 12.24 -0.59
N ALA A 107 -7.57 12.90 -1.64
CA ALA A 107 -8.66 13.87 -1.54
C ALA A 107 -9.96 13.21 -1.03
N THR A 108 -10.32 12.05 -1.57
CA THR A 108 -11.49 11.28 -1.11
C THR A 108 -11.36 10.85 0.34
N LEU A 109 -10.20 10.32 0.74
CA LEU A 109 -9.94 9.91 2.13
C LEU A 109 -10.00 11.11 3.09
N THR A 110 -9.42 12.24 2.71
CA THR A 110 -9.44 13.48 3.51
C THR A 110 -10.87 13.94 3.75
N ARG A 111 -11.70 13.98 2.70
CA ARG A 111 -13.12 14.33 2.81
C ARG A 111 -13.87 13.38 3.75
N LEU A 112 -13.64 12.07 3.64
CA LEU A 112 -14.27 11.10 4.54
C LEU A 112 -13.87 11.32 6.01
N ILE A 113 -12.63 11.73 6.27
CA ILE A 113 -12.15 12.09 7.63
C ILE A 113 -12.85 13.36 8.12
N GLU A 114 -12.92 14.40 7.29
CA GLU A 114 -13.54 15.69 7.64
C GLU A 114 -15.05 15.56 7.90
N GLU A 115 -15.72 14.64 7.21
CA GLU A 115 -17.14 14.33 7.39
C GLU A 115 -17.42 13.33 8.53
N ASP A 116 -16.40 12.85 9.24
CA ASP A 116 -16.48 11.79 10.25
C ASP A 116 -17.19 10.51 9.72
N ASN A 117 -16.95 10.18 8.45
CA ASN A 117 -17.59 9.08 7.74
C ASN A 117 -16.59 7.97 7.37
N ILE A 118 -15.56 7.77 8.20
CA ILE A 118 -14.56 6.73 7.99
C ILE A 118 -15.07 5.39 8.52
N ASN A 119 -15.45 4.52 7.57
CA ASN A 119 -15.82 3.14 7.85
C ASN A 119 -15.38 2.21 6.72
N GLU A 120 -15.39 0.90 6.98
CA GLU A 120 -14.93 -0.11 6.02
C GLU A 120 -15.68 -0.06 4.69
N THR A 121 -16.97 0.30 4.68
CA THR A 121 -17.75 0.37 3.44
C THR A 121 -17.27 1.51 2.55
N GLU A 122 -17.10 2.71 3.09
CA GLU A 122 -16.62 3.87 2.32
C GLU A 122 -15.16 3.70 1.88
N LEU A 123 -14.31 3.10 2.73
CA LEU A 123 -12.93 2.79 2.35
C LEU A 123 -12.85 1.72 1.26
N MET A 124 -13.70 0.69 1.30
CA MET A 124 -13.77 -0.29 0.22
C MET A 124 -14.31 0.31 -1.08
N ARG A 125 -15.25 1.26 -1.00
CA ARG A 125 -15.73 2.02 -2.17
C ARG A 125 -14.60 2.87 -2.78
N LEU A 126 -13.80 3.54 -1.95
CA LEU A 126 -12.62 4.29 -2.40
C LEU A 126 -11.65 3.38 -3.17
N LEU A 127 -11.43 2.14 -2.69
CA LEU A 127 -10.54 1.18 -3.36
C LEU A 127 -11.12 0.52 -4.62
N ASP A 128 -12.44 0.59 -4.85
CA ASP A 128 -13.11 0.10 -6.08
C ASP A 128 -13.24 1.20 -7.14
N ASP A 129 -12.58 2.34 -6.95
CA ASP A 129 -12.53 3.42 -7.94
C ASP A 129 -11.77 2.97 -9.20
N ARG A 130 -12.49 2.98 -10.33
CA ARG A 130 -12.02 2.53 -11.65
C ARG A 130 -11.75 3.71 -12.59
N ASP A 131 -11.92 4.95 -12.13
CA ASP A 131 -11.67 6.13 -12.94
C ASP A 131 -10.18 6.26 -13.22
N LYS A 132 -9.86 6.40 -14.50
CA LYS A 132 -8.50 6.57 -15.00
C LYS A 132 -8.19 8.05 -15.19
N ALA A 133 -6.91 8.39 -15.17
CA ALA A 133 -6.48 9.74 -15.50
C ALA A 133 -6.86 10.13 -16.93
N PRO A 134 -7.06 11.43 -17.21
CA PRO A 134 -7.14 11.93 -18.57
C PRO A 134 -5.96 11.44 -19.42
N VAL A 135 -6.23 11.11 -20.69
CA VAL A 135 -5.20 10.63 -21.65
C VAL A 135 -4.00 11.58 -21.74
N SER A 136 -4.24 12.89 -21.61
CA SER A 136 -3.20 13.93 -21.63
C SER A 136 -2.24 13.89 -20.43
N GLU A 137 -2.59 13.19 -19.35
CA GLU A 137 -1.76 13.04 -18.15
C GLU A 137 -0.96 11.72 -18.15
N ILE A 138 -1.13 10.87 -19.16
CA ILE A 138 -0.49 9.56 -19.21
C ILE A 138 0.91 9.67 -19.82
N ASP A 139 1.91 9.46 -18.98
CA ASP A 139 3.27 9.15 -19.40
C ASP A 139 3.37 7.67 -19.79
N SER A 140 3.72 7.40 -21.05
CA SER A 140 3.88 6.06 -21.61
C SER A 140 5.32 5.76 -22.03
N ASP A 141 6.30 6.55 -21.58
CA ASP A 141 7.71 6.36 -21.93
C ASP A 141 8.28 5.04 -21.35
N ARG A 142 7.69 4.55 -20.26
CA ARG A 142 8.15 3.37 -19.52
C ARG A 142 7.27 2.13 -19.70
N LEU A 143 6.01 2.32 -20.10
CA LEU A 143 5.01 1.28 -20.19
C LEU A 143 4.11 1.52 -21.40
N PRO A 144 3.63 0.46 -22.08
CA PRO A 144 2.62 0.60 -23.12
C PRO A 144 1.43 1.44 -22.62
N PHE A 145 0.91 2.32 -23.49
CA PHE A 145 -0.15 3.26 -23.13
C PHE A 145 -1.34 2.61 -22.41
N GLU A 146 -1.82 1.45 -22.89
CA GLU A 146 -2.93 0.73 -22.25
C GLU A 146 -2.65 0.38 -20.79
N THR A 147 -1.42 -0.09 -20.50
CA THR A 147 -0.96 -0.38 -19.15
C THR A 147 -0.81 0.89 -18.34
N ALA A 148 -0.11 1.90 -18.87
CA ALA A 148 0.13 3.18 -18.19
C ALA A 148 -1.20 3.88 -17.81
N HIS A 149 -2.16 3.87 -18.73
CA HIS A 149 -3.49 4.41 -18.51
C HIS A 149 -4.30 3.58 -17.50
N ALA A 150 -4.24 2.24 -17.57
CA ALA A 150 -4.96 1.39 -16.61
C ALA A 150 -4.42 1.52 -15.18
N ILE A 151 -3.09 1.59 -14.98
CA ILE A 151 -2.49 1.72 -13.65
C ILE A 151 -2.70 3.09 -13.01
N SER A 152 -3.25 4.05 -13.75
CA SER A 152 -3.61 5.38 -13.23
C SER A 152 -4.86 5.35 -12.34
N ALA A 153 -5.66 4.28 -12.41
CA ALA A 153 -6.80 4.03 -11.53
C ALA A 153 -6.38 3.26 -10.25
N PRO A 154 -7.07 3.46 -9.12
CA PRO A 154 -6.93 2.61 -7.94
C PRO A 154 -7.25 1.13 -8.22
N PHE A 155 -8.35 0.87 -8.94
CA PHE A 155 -8.80 -0.47 -9.29
C PHE A 155 -8.52 -0.79 -10.76
N ILE A 156 -7.68 -1.80 -11.00
CA ILE A 156 -7.13 -2.11 -12.32
C ILE A 156 -7.73 -3.40 -12.84
N VAL A 157 -8.21 -3.39 -14.09
CA VAL A 157 -8.66 -4.58 -14.80
C VAL A 157 -8.02 -4.60 -16.19
N LEU A 158 -7.08 -5.51 -16.40
CA LEU A 158 -6.51 -5.89 -17.70
C LEU A 158 -6.47 -7.43 -17.80
N PRO A 159 -6.37 -8.00 -19.01
CA PRO A 159 -6.30 -9.45 -19.20
C PRO A 159 -5.18 -10.12 -18.40
N ASP A 160 -3.98 -9.52 -18.39
CA ASP A 160 -2.77 -10.11 -17.78
C ASP A 160 -2.34 -9.42 -16.48
N TYR A 161 -3.06 -8.38 -16.03
CA TYR A 161 -2.73 -7.61 -14.84
C TYR A 161 -3.96 -6.95 -14.22
N GLY A 162 -4.08 -6.96 -12.90
CA GLY A 162 -5.20 -6.28 -12.26
C GLY A 162 -5.25 -6.44 -10.75
N THR A 163 -6.19 -5.72 -10.15
CA THR A 163 -6.47 -5.75 -8.73
C THR A 163 -7.05 -7.11 -8.35
N ARG A 164 -6.29 -7.88 -7.56
CA ARG A 164 -6.70 -9.21 -7.06
C ARG A 164 -7.34 -9.16 -5.69
N SER A 165 -7.00 -8.14 -4.91
CA SER A 165 -7.61 -7.86 -3.63
C SER A 165 -7.59 -6.38 -3.32
N SER A 166 -8.54 -5.95 -2.50
CA SER A 166 -8.57 -4.64 -1.85
C SER A 166 -8.69 -4.88 -0.35
N SER A 167 -7.80 -4.29 0.43
CA SER A 167 -7.70 -4.53 1.87
C SER A 167 -7.74 -3.20 2.62
N VAL A 168 -8.57 -3.13 3.66
CA VAL A 168 -8.73 -1.99 4.56
C VAL A 168 -8.32 -2.46 5.95
N ALA A 169 -7.49 -1.66 6.63
CA ALA A 169 -7.08 -1.88 8.00
C ALA A 169 -7.29 -0.57 8.77
N LEU A 170 -8.07 -0.63 9.85
CA LEU A 170 -8.32 0.46 10.78
C LEU A 170 -7.77 0.05 12.15
N TYR A 171 -6.98 0.90 12.76
CA TYR A 171 -6.48 0.73 14.13
C TYR A 171 -6.93 1.91 14.96
N ASP A 172 -7.56 1.65 16.10
CA ASP A 172 -8.02 2.71 16.99
C ASP A 172 -7.19 2.81 18.29
N ALA A 173 -7.45 3.87 19.05
CA ALA A 173 -6.73 4.16 20.29
C ALA A 173 -6.95 3.11 21.39
N SER A 174 -7.94 2.21 21.25
CA SER A 174 -8.13 1.08 22.17
C SER A 174 -7.24 -0.12 21.85
N GLY A 175 -6.48 -0.03 20.75
CA GLY A 175 -5.60 -1.10 20.27
C GLY A 175 -6.32 -2.17 19.45
N VAL A 176 -7.52 -1.87 18.95
CA VAL A 176 -8.33 -2.80 18.17
C VAL A 176 -8.11 -2.56 16.68
N TRP A 177 -7.83 -3.64 15.96
CA TRP A 177 -7.88 -3.67 14.50
C TRP A 177 -9.30 -4.00 14.04
N ARG A 178 -9.77 -3.29 13.02
CA ARG A 178 -10.80 -3.76 12.07
C ARG A 178 -10.14 -3.95 10.72
N PHE A 179 -10.26 -5.15 10.16
CA PHE A 179 -9.68 -5.49 8.88
C PHE A 179 -10.72 -6.10 7.96
N ARG A 180 -10.76 -5.63 6.73
CA ARG A 180 -11.58 -6.18 5.67
C ARG A 180 -10.77 -6.37 4.40
N GLU A 181 -10.88 -7.54 3.79
CA GLU A 181 -10.31 -7.82 2.47
C GLU A 181 -11.37 -8.38 1.53
N ARG A 182 -11.46 -7.80 0.34
CA ARG A 182 -12.23 -8.35 -0.78
C ARG A 182 -11.29 -8.89 -1.84
N ARG A 183 -11.58 -10.09 -2.33
CA ARG A 183 -10.84 -10.78 -3.38
C ARG A 183 -11.61 -10.78 -4.69
N PHE A 184 -10.90 -10.66 -5.80
CA PHE A 184 -11.48 -10.54 -7.13
C PHE A 184 -10.90 -11.58 -8.11
N ASP A 185 -11.71 -12.00 -9.08
CA ASP A 185 -11.24 -12.80 -10.22
C ASP A 185 -10.57 -11.93 -11.30
N ALA A 186 -10.19 -12.54 -12.43
CA ALA A 186 -9.48 -11.84 -13.51
C ALA A 186 -10.33 -10.78 -14.22
N THR A 187 -11.66 -10.83 -14.05
CA THR A 187 -12.60 -9.86 -14.61
C THR A 187 -12.87 -8.69 -13.65
N GLY A 188 -12.27 -8.72 -12.46
CA GLY A 188 -12.55 -7.75 -11.40
C GLY A 188 -13.89 -7.98 -10.69
N LYS A 189 -14.48 -9.18 -10.82
CA LYS A 189 -15.69 -9.57 -10.08
C LYS A 189 -15.29 -10.08 -8.71
N ALA A 190 -16.03 -9.65 -7.68
CA ALA A 190 -15.81 -10.09 -6.31
C ALA A 190 -16.10 -11.61 -6.17
N VAL A 191 -15.15 -12.34 -5.61
CA VAL A 191 -15.23 -13.80 -5.40
C VAL A 191 -15.10 -14.20 -3.94
N GLY A 192 -14.78 -13.25 -3.05
CA GLY A 192 -14.77 -13.49 -1.62
C GLY A 192 -14.55 -12.21 -0.82
N ASP A 193 -15.04 -12.20 0.41
CA ASP A 193 -14.87 -11.11 1.38
C ASP A 193 -14.41 -11.77 2.70
N SER A 194 -13.60 -11.07 3.48
CA SER A 194 -13.08 -11.56 4.76
C SER A 194 -12.96 -10.39 5.71
N VAL A 195 -13.59 -10.49 6.87
CA VAL A 195 -13.67 -9.43 7.88
C VAL A 195 -13.17 -9.99 9.20
N PHE A 196 -12.29 -9.26 9.86
CA PHE A 196 -11.71 -9.64 11.15
C PHE A 196 -11.61 -8.42 12.06
N THR A 197 -11.94 -8.60 13.33
CA THR A 197 -11.72 -7.62 14.39
C THR A 197 -10.80 -8.23 15.44
N THR A 198 -9.76 -7.54 15.88
CA THR A 198 -8.92 -8.02 16.99
C THR A 198 -9.41 -7.42 18.30
N GLY A 199 -9.97 -8.23 19.20
CA GLY A 199 -10.54 -7.73 20.45
C GLY A 199 -11.72 -8.56 20.95
N ASP A 200 -12.30 -9.41 20.10
CA ASP A 200 -13.24 -10.43 20.52
C ASP A 200 -12.46 -11.62 21.09
N GLY A 201 -12.17 -11.56 22.39
CA GLY A 201 -11.53 -12.59 23.20
C GLY A 201 -11.86 -12.41 24.67
#